data_AF-A0A9D4G4F9-F1
#
_entry.id   AF-A0A9D4G4F9-F1
#
_cell.length_a   1.000
_cell.length_b   1.000
_cell.length_c   1.000
_cell.angle_alpha   90.00
_cell.angle_beta   90.00
_cell.angle_gamma   90.00
#
_symmetry.space_group_name_H-M   'P 1'
#
loop_
_entity.id
_entity.type
_entity.pdbx_description
1 polymer ?
#
loop_
_entity_poly.entity_id
_entity_poly.type
_entity_poly.pdbx_seq_one_letter_code
_entity_poly.pdbx_strand_id
1 'polypeptide(L)' 'METDTDDDELDDRVPCCVCKQITPPDLRLHPHLKIVNWAQCDKCDGWEHLAFCTTVRVVRRMSEFVCPKCEVEA' A
#
# COMPACT_ATOMS: atom_id res chain seq x y z
N MET A 1 -26.73 -27.10 16.89
CA MET A 1 -26.90 -25.79 16.26
C MET A 1 -25.54 -25.43 15.71
N GLU A 2 -25.41 -25.56 14.41
CA GLU A 2 -24.22 -25.19 13.66
C GLU A 2 -24.20 -23.67 13.59
N THR A 3 -23.12 -23.05 14.08
CA THR A 3 -22.81 -21.65 13.78
C THR A 3 -21.65 -21.66 12.82
N ASP A 4 -21.99 -21.87 11.55
CA ASP A 4 -21.25 -21.35 10.40
C ASP A 4 -21.20 -19.82 10.57
N THR A 5 -20.07 -19.33 11.08
CA THR A 5 -19.67 -17.95 10.82
C THR A 5 -18.37 -18.05 10.05
N ASP A 6 -18.49 -18.23 8.74
CA ASP A 6 -17.46 -17.89 7.74
C ASP A 6 -17.14 -16.39 7.92
N ASP A 7 -16.23 -16.09 8.85
CA ASP A 7 -15.60 -14.76 9.03
C ASP A 7 -14.13 -14.83 8.55
N ASP A 8 -13.89 -15.58 7.48
CA ASP A 8 -12.73 -15.39 6.62
C ASP A 8 -13.09 -14.31 5.58
N GLU A 9 -13.42 -13.09 6.05
CA GLU A 9 -13.33 -11.89 5.20
C GLU A 9 -11.83 -11.67 4.94
N LEU A 10 -11.34 -12.35 3.92
CA LEU A 10 -10.05 -12.20 3.26
C LEU A 10 -9.43 -10.80 3.49
N ASP A 11 -8.54 -10.68 4.48
CA ASP A 11 -7.61 -9.55 4.55
C ASP A 11 -6.50 -9.81 3.50
N ASP A 12 -6.87 -9.89 2.22
CA ASP A 12 -5.99 -10.01 1.05
C ASP A 12 -5.18 -8.72 0.82
N ARG A 13 -5.06 -7.87 1.84
CA ARG A 13 -4.43 -6.55 1.74
C ARG A 13 -2.93 -6.71 1.92
N VAL A 14 -2.21 -6.74 0.81
CA VAL A 14 -0.75 -6.76 0.79
C VAL A 14 -0.20 -5.55 1.57
N PRO A 15 0.63 -5.76 2.62
CA PRO A 15 1.18 -4.65 3.38
C PRO A 15 2.16 -3.84 2.52
N CYS A 16 2.22 -2.53 2.78
CA CYS A 16 3.13 -1.64 2.08
C CYS A 16 4.59 -2.13 2.21
N CYS A 17 5.28 -2.25 1.09
CA CYS A 17 6.63 -2.79 1.04
C CYS A 17 7.67 -1.89 1.75
N VAL A 18 7.33 -0.61 1.94
CA VAL A 18 8.15 0.39 2.66
C VAL A 18 7.81 0.40 4.15
N CYS A 19 6.57 0.74 4.54
CA CYS A 19 6.22 0.95 5.95
C CYS A 19 5.70 -0.31 6.67
N LYS A 20 5.51 -1.42 5.95
CA LYS A 20 4.98 -2.71 6.45
C LYS A 20 3.58 -2.64 7.07
N GLN A 21 2.85 -1.58 6.80
CA GLN A 21 1.47 -1.39 7.26
C GLN A 21 0.51 -1.46 6.07
N ILE A 22 -0.71 -1.92 6.33
CA ILE A 22 -1.80 -1.89 5.33
C ILE A 22 -2.33 -0.45 5.15
N THR A 23 -2.41 0.30 6.23
CA THR A 23 -2.92 1.69 6.24
C THR A 23 -1.80 2.64 6.65
N PRO A 24 -1.60 3.76 5.93
CA PRO A 24 -0.61 4.75 6.31
C PRO A 24 -0.88 5.30 7.72
N PRO A 25 0.16 5.53 8.54
CA PRO A 25 0.00 6.11 9.88
C PRO A 25 -0.76 7.44 9.86
N ASP A 26 -0.46 8.31 8.89
CA ASP A 26 -1.06 9.65 8.77
C ASP A 26 -2.55 9.63 8.42
N LEU A 27 -3.03 8.55 7.81
CA LEU A 27 -4.45 8.36 7.53
C LEU A 27 -5.23 8.10 8.82
N ARG A 28 -4.61 7.47 9.83
CA ARG A 28 -5.25 7.24 11.14
C ARG A 28 -5.58 8.56 11.85
N LEU A 29 -4.82 9.62 11.58
CA LEU A 29 -5.03 10.95 12.14
C LEU A 29 -6.13 11.73 11.40
N HIS A 30 -6.53 11.29 10.21
CA HIS A 30 -7.47 11.98 9.34
C HIS A 30 -8.59 11.01 8.92
N PRO A 31 -9.54 10.67 9.81
CA PRO A 31 -10.58 9.66 9.56
C PRO A 31 -11.51 10.00 8.38
N HIS A 32 -11.50 11.24 7.90
CA HIS A 32 -12.24 11.69 6.73
C HIS A 32 -11.54 11.40 5.40
N LEU A 33 -10.22 11.13 5.41
CA LEU A 33 -9.49 10.67 4.24
C LEU A 33 -9.70 9.16 4.09
N LYS A 34 -10.45 8.77 3.05
CA LYS A 34 -10.88 7.38 2.84
C LYS A 34 -10.12 6.65 1.72
N ILE A 35 -9.29 7.37 0.96
CA ILE A 35 -8.69 6.85 -0.27
C ILE A 35 -7.17 7.02 -0.17
N VAL A 36 -6.47 5.90 -0.25
CA VAL A 36 -5.02 5.84 -0.41
C VAL A 36 -4.75 5.33 -1.81
N ASN A 37 -3.97 6.08 -2.58
CA ASN A 37 -3.49 5.60 -3.87
C ASN A 37 -2.31 4.66 -3.64
N TRP A 38 -2.22 3.62 -4.47
CA TRP A 38 -1.16 2.63 -4.39
C TRP A 38 -0.43 2.51 -5.73
N ALA A 39 0.84 2.14 -5.66
CA ALA A 39 1.63 1.73 -6.82
C ALA A 39 2.43 0.47 -6.50
N GLN A 40 2.66 -0.36 -7.51
CA GLN A 40 3.51 -1.53 -7.41
C GLN A 40 4.92 -1.16 -7.89
N CYS A 41 5.94 -1.54 -7.12
CA CYS A 41 7.34 -1.35 -7.48
C CYS A 41 7.79 -2.33 -8.56
N ASP A 42 8.35 -1.83 -9.66
CA ASP A 42 8.86 -2.66 -10.76
C ASP A 42 10.11 -3.49 -10.41
N LYS A 43 10.78 -3.20 -9.28
CA LYS A 43 11.99 -3.93 -8.85
C LYS A 43 11.71 -5.09 -7.89
N CYS A 44 10.76 -4.93 -6.95
CA CYS A 44 10.52 -5.91 -5.88
C CYS A 44 9.09 -6.44 -5.86
N ASP A 45 8.27 -6.06 -6.84
CA ASP A 45 6.85 -6.40 -6.97
C ASP A 45 5.97 -5.99 -5.76
N GLY A 46 6.54 -5.24 -4.82
CA GLY A 46 5.87 -4.80 -3.61
C GLY A 46 5.00 -3.57 -3.85
N TRP A 47 3.82 -3.56 -3.23
CA TRP A 47 2.90 -2.42 -3.25
C TRP A 47 3.27 -1.37 -2.21
N GLU A 48 3.05 -0.10 -2.49
CA GLU A 48 3.24 0.98 -1.52
C GLU A 48 2.23 2.11 -1.61
N HIS A 49 2.13 2.90 -0.53
CA HIS A 49 1.24 4.04 -0.41
C HIS A 49 1.82 5.28 -1.09
N LEU A 50 1.24 5.69 -2.21
CA LEU A 50 1.56 6.96 -2.86
C LEU A 50 1.20 8.14 -1.96
N ALA A 51 1.99 9.21 -2.03
CA ALA A 51 1.91 10.42 -1.20
C ALA A 51 2.12 10.24 0.32
N PHE A 52 2.26 9.02 0.82
CA PHE A 52 2.52 8.72 2.24
C PHE A 52 3.89 8.10 2.47
N CYS A 53 4.23 7.05 1.71
CA CYS A 53 5.53 6.37 1.82
C CYS A 53 6.53 6.87 0.76
N THR A 54 6.07 7.69 -0.18
CA THR A 54 6.86 8.33 -1.24
C THR A 54 6.35 9.75 -1.49
N THR A 55 7.17 10.60 -2.11
CA THR A 55 6.77 11.94 -2.58
C THR A 55 5.95 11.87 -3.88
N VAL A 56 5.96 10.73 -4.56
CA VAL A 56 5.17 10.47 -5.77
C VAL A 56 3.69 10.38 -5.41
N ARG A 57 2.86 11.19 -6.05
CA ARG A 57 1.40 11.20 -5.81
C ARG A 57 0.60 10.39 -6.82
N VAL A 58 1.14 10.23 -8.02
CA VAL A 58 0.51 9.56 -9.16
C VAL A 58 1.61 8.92 -10.00
N VAL A 59 1.41 7.66 -10.39
CA VAL A 59 2.21 6.97 -11.40
C VAL A 59 1.44 7.00 -12.72
N ARG A 60 2.09 7.44 -13.80
CA ARG A 60 1.47 7.48 -15.13
C ARG A 60 1.44 6.08 -15.71
N ARG A 61 0.45 5.80 -16.56
CA ARG A 61 0.42 4.54 -17.31
C ARG A 61 1.73 4.38 -18.10
N MET A 62 2.29 3.18 -18.10
CA MET A 62 3.53 2.81 -18.79
C MET A 62 4.80 3.52 -18.28
N SER A 63 4.75 4.17 -17.12
CA SER A 63 5.96 4.64 -16.44
C SER A 63 6.44 3.61 -15.44
N GLU A 64 7.75 3.43 -15.37
CA GLU A 64 8.37 2.67 -14.30
C GLU A 64 8.23 3.42 -12.97
N PHE A 65 8.00 2.66 -11.92
CA PHE A 65 7.93 3.12 -10.54
C PHE A 65 8.82 2.23 -9.67
N VAL A 66 9.77 2.85 -8.97
CA VAL A 66 10.64 2.17 -8.02
C VAL A 66 10.36 2.72 -6.63
N CYS A 67 10.07 1.84 -5.67
CA CYS A 67 9.83 2.27 -4.29
C CYS A 67 11.12 2.80 -3.64
N PRO A 68 11.03 3.71 -2.66
CA PRO A 68 12.20 4.29 -1.99
C PRO A 68 13.14 3.23 -1.39
N LYS A 69 12.60 2.11 -0.93
CA LYS A 69 13.40 0.97 -0.46
C LYS A 69 14.37 0.50 -1.55
N CYS A 70 13.88 0.28 -2.77
CA CYS A 70 14.66 -0.23 -3.88
C CYS A 70 15.45 0.86 -4.64
N GLU A 71 15.21 2.14 -4.36
CA GLU A 71 16.06 3.25 -4.79
C GLU A 71 17.34 3.34 -3.95
N VAL A 72 17.25 3.11 -2.64
CA VAL A 72 18.41 3.15 -1.72
C VAL A 72 19.27 1.90 -1.80
N GLU A 73 18.68 0.74 -2.11
CA GLU A 73 19.40 -0.53 -2.29
C GLU A 73 20.06 -0.67 -3.69
N ALA A 74 20.01 0.36 -4.54
CA ALA A 74 20.48 0.35 -5.93
C ALA A 74 21.93 0.83 -6.12
#